data_AF-A0AA43JIK4-F1
#
_entry.id   AF-A0AA43JIK4-F1
#
_cell.length_a   1.000
_cell.length_b   1.000
_cell.length_c   1.000
_cell.angle_alpha   90.00
_cell.angle_beta   90.00
_cell.angle_gamma   90.00
#
_symmetry.space_group_name_H-M   'P 1'
#
loop_
_entity.id
_entity.type
_entity.pdbx_description
1 polymer ?
#
loop_
_entity_poly.entity_id
_entity_poly.type
_entity_poly.pdbx_seq_one_letter_code
_entity_poly.pdbx_strand_id
1 'polypeptide(L)'
;MMTSTAVHLTLAILWIGVLLTFLAAVFTSTGKRPSESTKWFGVQTLKWLSMMGLLVLAAVFVTGLKAAHPLIDKNYAAVFVTHSGWLLIGKLAIVFLVLAITLWIHFILLPALATNTETATATKRTLRTWVVIEGVCTLALIWAGHVVANDHPPNHAVVYDWPYPFRFSIANTWGMGMLDAVIGIWAAMVLLIVAGGIALLAQMKGWRLSWRLGLPTVLTISALAVGSYALAVEAFPETYRQTTVPFKSESVAHAMTIFAENCVPCHGHQAKGDGILSKTLPKKPVDLLTEPHAGMHTPGDFFHWLTNGIPGTGMPPWGEKFSVKERWDLVNFVHALSRGYQARIINTRVLPNQPYLAPPGFSYTTHDGHTGRLKDFRGENAVLLVLFSWPDSRERLDQLRLAYQVLRDHKTEVLAVPLTDLTPEQTALITEDPPFPLVVQGAAEIARTYSLFRRTISNPDLMGEGTVPTHMEFLFDRFGYLRARWIPETDGPDWTDIDFLTQQVDQLNQEKEILPPPADYVHDAADGMHMGMDMGGMKM
;
A
#
# COMPACT_ATOMS: atom_id res chain seq x y z
N MET A 1 6.74 -18.07 -10.59
CA MET A 1 7.05 -16.98 -11.55
C MET A 1 7.39 -17.49 -12.96
N MET A 2 8.29 -18.48 -13.14
CA MET A 2 8.71 -18.96 -14.47
C MET A 2 7.57 -19.45 -15.38
N THR A 3 6.50 -20.04 -14.82
CA THR A 3 5.37 -20.57 -15.59
C THR A 3 4.51 -19.48 -16.24
N SER A 4 4.29 -18.35 -15.58
CA SER A 4 3.45 -17.26 -16.12
C SER A 4 4.13 -16.55 -17.29
N THR A 5 5.43 -16.30 -17.19
CA THR A 5 6.21 -15.63 -18.25
C THR A 5 6.35 -16.52 -19.49
N ALA A 6 6.58 -17.83 -19.29
CA ALA A 6 6.66 -18.79 -20.40
C ALA A 6 5.33 -18.91 -21.16
N VAL A 7 4.20 -18.93 -20.45
CA VAL A 7 2.86 -18.92 -21.06
C VAL A 7 2.63 -17.64 -21.86
N HIS A 8 2.99 -16.48 -21.31
CA HIS A 8 2.84 -15.19 -22.00
C HIS A 8 3.64 -15.14 -23.32
N LEU A 9 4.91 -15.57 -23.30
CA LEU A 9 5.75 -15.64 -24.49
C LEU A 9 5.20 -16.60 -25.55
N THR A 10 4.69 -17.76 -25.12
CA THR A 10 4.10 -18.76 -26.04
C THR A 10 2.87 -18.19 -26.74
N LEU A 11 1.98 -17.53 -26.00
CA LEU A 11 0.80 -16.87 -26.56
C LEU A 11 1.16 -15.73 -27.51
N ALA A 12 2.20 -14.94 -27.19
CA ALA A 12 2.70 -13.88 -28.05
C ALA A 12 3.25 -14.44 -29.38
N ILE A 13 4.03 -15.54 -29.34
CA ILE A 13 4.53 -16.22 -30.55
C ILE A 13 3.37 -16.74 -31.40
N LEU A 14 2.37 -17.38 -30.77
CA LEU A 14 1.18 -17.87 -31.45
C LEU A 14 0.42 -16.73 -32.14
N TRP A 15 0.26 -15.59 -31.45
CA TRP A 15 -0.40 -14.41 -31.99
C TRP A 15 0.33 -13.85 -33.22
N ILE A 16 1.66 -13.73 -33.16
CA ILE A 16 2.49 -13.32 -34.30
C ILE A 16 2.32 -14.29 -35.48
N GLY A 17 2.29 -15.60 -35.21
CA GLY A 17 2.06 -16.62 -36.24
C GLY A 17 0.71 -16.47 -36.94
N VAL A 18 -0.36 -16.20 -36.17
CA VAL A 18 -1.70 -15.93 -36.73
C VAL A 18 -1.68 -14.66 -37.60
N LEU A 19 -1.04 -13.58 -37.13
CA LEU A 19 -0.95 -12.32 -37.87
C LEU A 19 -0.15 -12.47 -39.18
N LEU A 20 0.97 -13.19 -39.16
CA LEU A 20 1.77 -13.47 -40.36
C LEU A 20 1.00 -14.32 -41.37
N THR A 21 0.25 -15.31 -40.89
CA THR A 21 -0.61 -16.14 -41.75
C THR A 21 -1.74 -15.32 -42.36
N PHE A 22 -2.33 -14.42 -41.58
CA PHE A 22 -3.36 -13.48 -42.06
C PHE A 22 -2.80 -12.51 -43.12
N LEU A 23 -1.63 -11.92 -42.87
CA LEU A 23 -0.89 -11.10 -43.83
C LEU A 23 -0.65 -11.88 -45.13
N ALA A 24 -0.09 -13.08 -45.05
CA ALA A 24 0.16 -13.92 -46.22
C ALA A 24 -1.13 -14.17 -47.02
N ALA A 25 -2.24 -14.52 -46.36
CA ALA A 25 -3.53 -14.73 -47.01
C ALA A 25 -4.07 -13.47 -47.71
N VAL A 26 -3.90 -12.29 -47.11
CA VAL A 26 -4.30 -11.00 -47.71
C VAL A 26 -3.42 -10.65 -48.92
N PHE A 27 -2.13 -11.01 -48.90
CA PHE A 27 -1.18 -10.73 -49.98
C PHE A 27 -1.23 -11.74 -51.14
N THR A 28 -1.49 -13.04 -50.89
CA THR A 28 -1.58 -14.07 -51.95
C THR A 28 -2.91 -14.05 -52.71
N SER A 29 -3.99 -13.52 -52.13
CA SER A 29 -5.32 -13.43 -52.77
C SER A 29 -5.44 -12.47 -53.97
N THR A 30 -4.32 -11.98 -54.52
CA THR A 30 -4.28 -11.03 -55.65
C THR A 30 -3.86 -11.60 -57.01
N GLY A 31 -3.57 -12.89 -57.13
CA GLY A 31 -3.22 -13.50 -58.41
C GLY A 31 -4.44 -14.06 -59.17
N LYS A 32 -4.85 -13.39 -60.26
CA LYS A 32 -5.92 -13.77 -61.24
C LYS A 32 -7.36 -13.80 -60.71
N ARG A 33 -8.34 -13.54 -61.59
CA ARG A 33 -9.79 -13.55 -61.27
C ARG A 33 -10.18 -14.90 -60.67
N PRO A 34 -10.44 -15.01 -59.35
CA PRO A 34 -10.82 -16.27 -58.72
C PRO A 34 -12.30 -16.53 -59.01
N SER A 35 -12.68 -17.81 -59.14
CA SER A 35 -14.09 -18.23 -59.19
C SER A 35 -14.85 -17.77 -57.92
N GLU A 36 -16.18 -17.65 -58.01
CA GLU A 36 -17.07 -17.34 -56.87
C GLU A 36 -16.78 -18.22 -55.63
N SER A 37 -16.55 -19.53 -55.84
CA SER A 37 -16.21 -20.48 -54.77
C SER A 37 -14.86 -20.17 -54.09
N THR A 38 -13.86 -19.74 -54.86
CA THR A 38 -12.52 -19.40 -54.35
C THR A 38 -12.54 -18.08 -53.56
N LYS A 39 -13.42 -17.14 -53.94
CA LYS A 39 -13.63 -15.89 -53.19
C LYS A 39 -14.28 -16.13 -51.83
N TRP A 40 -15.33 -16.96 -51.78
CA TRP A 40 -16.04 -17.28 -50.54
C TRP A 40 -15.14 -18.02 -49.54
N PHE A 41 -14.37 -18.99 -50.02
CA PHE A 41 -13.41 -19.74 -49.22
C PHE A 41 -12.31 -18.86 -48.61
N GLY A 42 -11.81 -17.87 -49.37
CA GLY A 42 -10.83 -16.90 -48.89
C GLY A 42 -11.37 -15.99 -47.78
N VAL A 43 -12.61 -15.50 -47.90
CA VAL A 43 -13.22 -14.62 -46.88
C VAL A 43 -13.51 -15.37 -45.59
N GLN A 44 -13.99 -16.62 -45.67
CA GLN A 44 -14.25 -17.45 -44.50
C GLN A 44 -12.96 -17.78 -43.75
N THR A 45 -11.87 -18.07 -44.48
CA THR A 45 -10.55 -18.31 -43.89
C THR A 45 -10.02 -17.08 -43.15
N LEU A 46 -10.17 -15.88 -43.75
CA LEU A 46 -9.80 -14.62 -43.11
C LEU A 46 -10.63 -14.36 -41.84
N LYS A 47 -11.94 -14.60 -41.85
CA LYS A 47 -12.79 -14.46 -40.65
C LYS A 47 -12.33 -15.37 -39.51
N TRP A 48 -12.00 -16.63 -39.82
CA TRP A 48 -11.52 -17.59 -38.82
C TRP A 48 -10.17 -17.18 -38.23
N LEU A 49 -9.19 -16.82 -39.08
CA LEU A 49 -7.89 -16.34 -38.65
C LEU A 49 -7.99 -15.06 -37.80
N SER A 50 -8.86 -14.13 -38.19
CA SER A 50 -9.12 -12.90 -37.44
C SER A 50 -9.76 -13.18 -36.07
N MET A 51 -10.71 -14.11 -35.98
CA MET A 51 -11.30 -14.53 -34.71
C MET A 51 -10.28 -15.21 -33.79
N MET A 52 -9.43 -16.08 -34.32
CA MET A 52 -8.33 -16.66 -33.56
C MET A 52 -7.36 -15.59 -33.07
N GLY A 53 -7.00 -14.62 -33.93
CA GLY A 53 -6.16 -13.49 -33.57
C GLY A 53 -6.72 -12.70 -32.39
N LEU A 54 -8.02 -12.44 -32.38
CA LEU A 54 -8.71 -11.73 -31.30
C LEU A 54 -8.65 -12.50 -29.97
N LEU A 55 -8.91 -13.81 -29.99
CA LEU A 55 -8.89 -14.65 -28.79
C LEU A 55 -7.47 -14.76 -28.21
N VAL A 56 -6.47 -14.95 -29.06
CA VAL A 56 -5.07 -15.04 -28.61
C VAL A 56 -4.60 -13.68 -28.09
N LEU A 57 -4.95 -12.57 -28.77
CA LEU A 57 -4.62 -11.22 -28.30
C LEU A 57 -5.23 -10.93 -26.92
N ALA A 58 -6.48 -11.32 -26.68
CA ALA A 58 -7.11 -11.20 -25.37
C ALA A 58 -6.37 -12.02 -24.30
N ALA A 59 -5.94 -13.24 -24.63
CA ALA A 59 -5.14 -14.07 -23.72
C ALA A 59 -3.75 -13.45 -23.45
N VAL A 60 -3.09 -12.89 -24.46
CA VAL A 60 -1.82 -12.15 -24.31
C VAL A 60 -2.00 -10.95 -23.39
N PHE A 61 -3.10 -10.19 -23.53
CA PHE A 61 -3.40 -9.06 -22.66
C PHE A 61 -3.56 -9.49 -21.19
N VAL A 62 -4.39 -10.50 -20.92
CA VAL A 62 -4.62 -11.00 -19.55
C VAL A 62 -3.33 -11.53 -18.92
N THR A 63 -2.55 -12.32 -19.67
CA THR A 63 -1.27 -12.84 -19.18
C THR A 63 -0.21 -11.75 -19.02
N GLY A 64 -0.24 -10.72 -19.85
CA GLY A 64 0.62 -9.54 -19.76
C GLY A 64 0.35 -8.71 -18.51
N LEU A 65 -0.93 -8.50 -18.16
CA LEU A 65 -1.31 -7.84 -16.90
C LEU A 65 -0.78 -8.61 -15.68
N LYS A 66 -0.90 -9.94 -15.69
CA LYS A 66 -0.35 -10.79 -14.63
C LYS A 66 1.17 -10.72 -14.55
N ALA A 67 1.86 -10.67 -15.69
CA ALA A 67 3.32 -10.55 -15.73
C ALA A 67 3.80 -9.15 -15.29
N ALA A 68 3.01 -8.11 -15.53
CA ALA A 68 3.33 -6.74 -15.15
C ALA A 68 3.08 -6.46 -13.66
N HIS A 69 2.16 -7.19 -13.02
CA HIS A 69 1.77 -6.94 -11.63
C HIS A 69 2.96 -6.86 -10.64
N PRO A 70 3.91 -7.82 -10.60
CA PRO A 70 5.05 -7.73 -9.69
C PRO A 70 6.01 -6.55 -9.96
N LEU A 71 6.00 -6.00 -11.17
CA LEU A 71 6.82 -4.84 -11.57
C LEU A 71 6.25 -3.52 -11.04
N ILE A 72 4.99 -3.52 -10.60
CA ILE A 72 4.21 -2.32 -10.23
C ILE A 72 3.71 -2.38 -8.77
N ASP A 73 3.51 -3.59 -8.24
CA ASP A 73 2.76 -3.89 -7.00
C ASP A 73 3.10 -2.97 -5.81
N LYS A 74 4.39 -2.69 -5.59
CA LYS A 74 4.87 -1.90 -4.44
C LYS A 74 5.00 -0.40 -4.69
N ASN A 75 4.94 0.04 -5.95
CA ASN A 75 5.14 1.45 -6.29
C ASN A 75 4.45 1.78 -7.62
N TYR A 76 3.12 1.90 -7.60
CA TYR A 76 2.35 2.28 -8.79
C TYR A 76 2.70 3.68 -9.27
N ALA A 77 3.10 4.58 -8.38
CA ALA A 77 3.50 5.94 -8.72
C ALA A 77 4.72 5.96 -9.65
N ALA A 78 5.67 5.05 -9.44
CA ALA A 78 6.84 4.92 -10.32
C ALA A 78 6.45 4.66 -11.79
N VAL A 79 5.29 4.07 -12.08
CA VAL A 79 4.83 3.85 -13.47
C VAL A 79 4.62 5.16 -14.22
N PHE A 80 4.25 6.24 -13.53
CA PHE A 80 3.96 7.54 -14.14
C PHE A 80 5.16 8.49 -14.19
N VAL A 81 6.27 8.14 -13.52
CA VAL A 81 7.45 9.00 -13.41
C VAL A 81 8.67 8.36 -14.10
N THR A 82 8.81 7.05 -14.04
CA THR A 82 9.99 6.34 -14.58
C THR A 82 9.90 6.10 -16.08
N HIS A 83 11.05 6.04 -16.75
CA HIS A 83 11.13 5.71 -18.17
C HIS A 83 10.52 4.33 -18.48
N SER A 84 10.87 3.32 -17.68
CA SER A 84 10.31 1.97 -17.71
C SER A 84 8.79 1.95 -17.54
N GLY A 85 8.25 2.83 -16.69
CA GLY A 85 6.82 3.02 -16.48
C GLY A 85 6.11 3.58 -17.71
N TRP A 86 6.64 4.64 -18.31
CA TRP A 86 6.10 5.21 -19.56
C TRP A 86 6.15 4.21 -20.72
N LEU A 87 7.19 3.38 -20.82
CA LEU A 87 7.24 2.29 -21.81
C LEU A 87 6.15 1.25 -21.57
N LEU A 88 5.80 0.95 -20.32
CA LEU A 88 4.70 0.04 -19.99
C LEU A 88 3.33 0.63 -20.37
N ILE A 89 3.09 1.91 -20.08
CA ILE A 89 1.89 2.64 -20.51
C ILE A 89 1.80 2.65 -22.04
N GLY A 90 2.92 2.94 -22.72
CA GLY A 90 3.01 2.92 -24.18
C GLY A 90 2.68 1.54 -24.76
N LYS A 91 3.17 0.45 -24.15
CA LYS A 91 2.80 -0.92 -24.56
C LYS A 91 1.31 -1.16 -24.42
N LEU A 92 0.70 -0.79 -23.30
CA LEU A 92 -0.75 -0.93 -23.11
C LEU A 92 -1.53 -0.15 -24.17
N ALA A 93 -1.13 1.09 -24.47
CA ALA A 93 -1.73 1.90 -25.52
C ALA A 93 -1.63 1.24 -26.90
N ILE A 94 -0.47 0.67 -27.24
CA ILE A 94 -0.31 -0.06 -28.51
C ILE A 94 -1.16 -1.35 -28.53
N VAL A 95 -1.26 -2.09 -27.42
CA VAL A 95 -2.16 -3.26 -27.34
C VAL A 95 -3.61 -2.86 -27.58
N PHE A 96 -4.08 -1.77 -26.97
CA PHE A 96 -5.44 -1.25 -27.21
C PHE A 96 -5.65 -0.81 -28.65
N LEU A 97 -4.65 -0.16 -29.27
CA LEU A 97 -4.69 0.23 -30.68
C LEU A 97 -4.79 -1.00 -31.59
N VAL A 98 -3.95 -2.01 -31.37
CA VAL A 98 -3.99 -3.28 -32.09
C VAL A 98 -5.35 -3.94 -31.94
N LEU A 99 -5.87 -4.05 -30.72
CA LEU A 99 -7.19 -4.62 -30.45
C LEU A 99 -8.30 -3.87 -31.21
N ALA A 100 -8.26 -2.54 -31.22
CA ALA A 100 -9.21 -1.71 -31.95
C ALA A 100 -9.13 -1.97 -33.47
N ILE A 101 -7.93 -2.09 -34.02
CA ILE A 101 -7.71 -2.44 -35.44
C ILE A 101 -8.26 -3.84 -35.73
N THR A 102 -7.93 -4.85 -34.91
CA THR A 102 -8.39 -6.23 -35.09
C THR A 102 -9.93 -6.30 -35.04
N LEU A 103 -10.56 -5.60 -34.08
CA LEU A 103 -12.02 -5.51 -33.96
C LEU A 103 -12.65 -4.82 -35.19
N TRP A 104 -12.04 -3.74 -35.67
CA TRP A 104 -12.51 -3.01 -36.84
C TRP A 104 -12.40 -3.85 -38.13
N ILE A 105 -11.28 -4.56 -38.31
CA ILE A 105 -11.09 -5.51 -39.41
C ILE A 105 -12.17 -6.61 -39.35
N HIS A 106 -12.39 -7.20 -38.17
CA HIS A 106 -13.30 -8.32 -37.99
C HIS A 106 -14.77 -7.94 -38.21
N PHE A 107 -15.23 -6.86 -37.58
CA PHE A 107 -16.65 -6.51 -37.55
C PHE A 107 -17.10 -5.56 -38.65
N ILE A 108 -16.19 -4.80 -39.26
CA ILE A 108 -16.54 -3.82 -40.30
C ILE A 108 -15.98 -4.23 -41.65
N LEU A 109 -14.67 -4.49 -41.73
CA LEU A 109 -13.99 -4.62 -43.01
C LEU A 109 -14.21 -5.98 -43.68
N LEU A 110 -14.15 -7.08 -42.92
CA LEU A 110 -14.39 -8.43 -43.43
C LEU A 110 -15.84 -8.66 -43.91
N PRO A 111 -16.89 -8.19 -43.20
CA PRO A 111 -18.27 -8.27 -43.69
C PRO A 111 -18.50 -7.43 -44.96
N ALA A 112 -17.93 -6.22 -45.03
CA ALA A 112 -18.05 -5.36 -46.22
C ALA A 112 -17.39 -5.98 -47.46
N LEU A 113 -16.31 -6.73 -47.28
CA LEU A 113 -15.64 -7.47 -48.35
C LEU A 113 -16.50 -8.63 -48.89
N ALA A 114 -17.39 -9.20 -48.06
CA ALA A 114 -18.25 -10.30 -48.43
C ALA A 114 -19.49 -9.87 -49.24
N THR A 115 -19.94 -8.62 -49.09
CA THR A 115 -21.24 -8.15 -49.60
C THR A 115 -21.16 -7.24 -50.83
N ASN A 116 -20.12 -6.41 -50.96
CA ASN A 116 -20.03 -5.43 -52.05
C ASN A 116 -18.98 -5.78 -53.09
N THR A 117 -19.42 -6.26 -54.27
CA THR A 117 -18.55 -6.62 -55.39
C THR A 117 -17.96 -5.41 -56.12
N GLU A 118 -18.68 -4.27 -56.16
CA GLU A 118 -18.25 -3.04 -56.83
C GLU A 118 -17.11 -2.31 -56.09
N THR A 119 -17.13 -2.29 -54.76
CA THR A 119 -16.11 -1.62 -53.93
C THR A 119 -15.03 -2.58 -53.41
N ALA A 120 -15.08 -3.86 -53.80
CA ALA A 120 -14.19 -4.91 -53.31
C ALA A 120 -12.68 -4.59 -53.48
N THR A 121 -12.29 -3.91 -54.56
CA THR A 121 -10.90 -3.50 -54.81
C THR A 121 -10.43 -2.43 -53.82
N ALA A 122 -11.26 -1.42 -53.57
CA ALA A 122 -11.00 -0.38 -52.59
C ALA A 122 -10.95 -0.95 -51.17
N THR A 123 -11.92 -1.80 -50.79
CA THR A 123 -11.97 -2.47 -49.49
C THR A 123 -10.76 -3.37 -49.24
N LYS A 124 -10.28 -4.10 -50.27
CA LYS A 124 -9.02 -4.88 -50.18
C LYS A 124 -7.78 -4.01 -49.97
N ARG A 125 -7.71 -2.84 -50.61
CA ARG A 125 -6.60 -1.89 -50.42
C ARG A 125 -6.59 -1.37 -48.98
N THR A 126 -7.76 -1.00 -48.46
CA THR A 126 -7.93 -0.59 -47.05
C THR A 126 -7.51 -1.72 -46.12
N LEU A 127 -7.98 -2.96 -46.33
CA LEU A 127 -7.60 -4.12 -45.52
C LEU A 127 -6.09 -4.31 -45.47
N ARG A 128 -5.39 -4.22 -46.61
CA ARG A 128 -3.93 -4.31 -46.64
C ARG A 128 -3.25 -3.25 -45.80
N THR A 129 -3.64 -1.98 -45.95
CA THR A 129 -3.03 -0.88 -45.19
C THR A 129 -3.15 -1.12 -43.69
N TRP A 130 -4.34 -1.49 -43.21
CA TRP A 130 -4.59 -1.65 -41.78
C TRP A 130 -3.93 -2.88 -41.18
N VAL A 131 -3.82 -3.98 -41.93
CA VAL A 131 -3.09 -5.17 -41.48
C VAL A 131 -1.58 -4.91 -41.45
N VAL A 132 -1.05 -4.11 -42.38
CA VAL A 132 0.36 -3.65 -42.32
C VAL A 132 0.58 -2.77 -41.09
N ILE A 133 -0.35 -1.85 -40.78
CA ILE A 133 -0.30 -1.03 -39.57
C ILE A 133 -0.32 -1.93 -38.32
N GLU A 134 -1.20 -2.92 -38.25
CA GLU A 134 -1.26 -3.91 -37.16
C GLU A 134 0.08 -4.65 -36.99
N GLY A 135 0.71 -5.06 -38.10
CA GLY A 135 2.05 -5.66 -38.12
C GLY A 135 3.14 -4.73 -37.57
N VAL A 136 3.14 -3.46 -37.97
CA VAL A 136 4.10 -2.46 -37.47
C VAL A 136 3.90 -2.21 -35.97
N CYS A 137 2.65 -2.07 -35.51
CA CYS A 137 2.32 -1.94 -34.09
C CYS A 137 2.78 -3.16 -33.29
N THR A 138 2.64 -4.36 -33.84
CA THR A 138 3.12 -5.61 -33.23
C THR A 138 4.64 -5.63 -33.08
N LEU A 139 5.38 -5.19 -34.10
CA LEU A 139 6.84 -5.06 -34.01
C LEU A 139 7.26 -4.03 -32.96
N ALA A 140 6.55 -2.90 -32.87
CA ALA A 140 6.77 -1.90 -31.84
C ALA A 140 6.50 -2.46 -30.42
N LEU A 141 5.47 -3.29 -30.24
CA LEU A 141 5.19 -3.99 -28.99
C LEU A 141 6.33 -4.93 -28.57
N ILE A 142 6.88 -5.70 -29.51
CA ILE A 142 8.00 -6.61 -29.26
C ILE A 142 9.26 -5.82 -28.87
N TRP A 143 9.54 -4.72 -29.57
CA TRP A 143 10.66 -3.85 -29.27
C TRP A 143 10.54 -3.23 -27.87
N ALA A 144 9.41 -2.59 -27.56
CA ALA A 144 9.14 -2.08 -26.20
C ALA A 144 9.12 -3.23 -25.17
N GLY A 145 8.73 -4.44 -25.61
CA GLY A 145 8.91 -5.74 -24.97
C GLY A 145 10.29 -5.89 -24.36
N HIS A 146 11.26 -5.90 -25.26
CA HIS A 146 12.67 -6.10 -25.01
C HIS A 146 13.29 -4.97 -24.18
N VAL A 147 12.97 -3.70 -24.47
CA VAL A 147 13.52 -2.56 -23.72
C VAL A 147 13.12 -2.65 -22.24
N VAL A 148 11.84 -2.87 -21.93
CA VAL A 148 11.37 -2.99 -20.53
C VAL A 148 11.98 -4.20 -19.81
N ALA A 149 12.25 -5.30 -20.52
CA ALA A 149 12.86 -6.48 -19.92
C ALA A 149 14.34 -6.29 -19.53
N ASN A 150 15.01 -5.32 -20.16
CA ASN A 150 16.42 -5.01 -19.92
C ASN A 150 16.62 -3.73 -19.08
N ASP A 151 15.55 -2.99 -18.78
CA ASP A 151 15.58 -1.80 -17.94
C ASP A 151 15.31 -2.16 -16.47
N HIS A 152 15.62 -1.24 -15.56
CA HIS A 152 15.38 -1.45 -14.13
C HIS A 152 13.86 -1.42 -13.83
N PRO A 153 13.32 -2.41 -13.12
CA PRO A 153 11.89 -2.46 -12.78
C PRO A 153 11.41 -1.20 -12.03
N PRO A 154 10.22 -0.66 -12.36
CA PRO A 154 9.65 0.51 -11.68
C PRO A 154 9.49 0.33 -10.16
N ASN A 155 9.21 -0.89 -9.68
CA ASN A 155 9.03 -1.18 -8.26
C ASN A 155 10.24 -0.86 -7.37
N HIS A 156 11.44 -0.70 -7.94
CA HIS A 156 12.66 -0.33 -7.22
C HIS A 156 13.05 1.14 -7.43
N ALA A 157 12.32 1.88 -8.27
CA ALA A 157 12.61 3.29 -8.50
C ALA A 157 12.12 4.13 -7.32
N VAL A 158 13.00 5.00 -6.83
CA VAL A 158 12.65 6.01 -5.82
C VAL A 158 12.02 7.21 -6.53
N VAL A 159 10.81 7.56 -6.14
CA VAL A 159 10.13 8.78 -6.63
C VAL A 159 10.51 9.92 -5.70
N TYR A 160 11.40 10.78 -6.15
CA TYR A 160 11.84 11.94 -5.36
C TYR A 160 10.82 13.08 -5.42
N ASP A 161 10.35 13.38 -6.65
CA ASP A 161 9.43 14.47 -6.93
C ASP A 161 8.27 13.95 -7.80
N TRP A 162 7.07 13.99 -7.24
CA TRP A 162 5.84 13.68 -7.95
C TRP A 162 5.40 14.89 -8.79
N PRO A 163 5.24 14.74 -10.11
CA PRO A 163 5.04 15.89 -11.00
C PRO A 163 3.59 16.36 -11.12
N TYR A 164 2.62 15.63 -10.56
CA TYR A 164 1.20 15.92 -10.71
C TYR A 164 0.59 16.46 -9.41
N PRO A 165 -0.37 17.40 -9.47
CA PRO A 165 -1.02 17.94 -8.27
C PRO A 165 -2.04 16.97 -7.64
N PHE A 166 -2.15 15.76 -8.18
CA PHE A 166 -3.09 14.74 -7.70
C PHE A 166 -2.45 13.34 -7.74
N ARG A 167 -3.02 12.44 -6.95
CA ARG A 167 -2.81 10.99 -7.03
C ARG A 167 -4.14 10.27 -6.91
N PHE A 168 -4.19 9.02 -7.36
CA PHE A 168 -5.34 8.17 -7.09
C PHE A 168 -5.16 7.45 -5.75
N SER A 169 -6.18 7.46 -4.89
CA SER A 169 -6.18 6.72 -3.62
C SER A 169 -7.57 6.17 -3.30
N ILE A 170 -7.66 4.85 -3.15
CA ILE A 170 -8.88 4.18 -2.69
C ILE A 170 -9.02 4.31 -1.17
N ALA A 171 -7.92 4.28 -0.41
CA ALA A 171 -7.96 4.40 1.06
C ALA A 171 -8.62 5.72 1.50
N ASN A 172 -8.41 6.80 0.73
CA ASN A 172 -8.90 8.13 1.07
C ASN A 172 -10.39 8.32 0.73
N THR A 173 -10.98 7.45 -0.08
CA THR A 173 -12.43 7.48 -0.36
C THR A 173 -13.27 6.97 0.81
N TRP A 174 -12.67 6.45 1.87
CA TRP A 174 -13.37 5.98 3.07
C TRP A 174 -13.32 6.99 4.25
N GLY A 175 -12.78 8.20 4.04
CA GLY A 175 -12.60 9.24 5.06
C GLY A 175 -13.56 10.44 4.96
N MET A 176 -13.08 11.65 5.33
CA MET A 176 -13.86 12.90 5.37
C MET A 176 -14.45 13.38 4.02
N GLY A 177 -14.09 12.75 2.89
CA GLY A 177 -14.66 12.97 1.56
C GLY A 177 -15.43 11.77 0.99
N MET A 178 -15.79 10.80 1.84
CA MET A 178 -16.43 9.55 1.43
C MET A 178 -17.70 9.79 0.62
N LEU A 179 -18.52 10.76 1.01
CA LEU A 179 -19.78 11.02 0.32
C LEU A 179 -19.54 11.43 -1.14
N ASP A 180 -18.62 12.36 -1.40
CA ASP A 180 -18.32 12.84 -2.75
C ASP A 180 -17.67 11.75 -3.61
N ALA A 181 -16.76 10.98 -3.03
CA ALA A 181 -16.13 9.86 -3.71
C ALA A 181 -17.15 8.75 -4.05
N VAL A 182 -18.01 8.39 -3.10
CA VAL A 182 -19.08 7.40 -3.28
C VAL A 182 -20.08 7.88 -4.34
N ILE A 183 -20.53 9.14 -4.27
CA ILE A 183 -21.42 9.74 -5.28
C ILE A 183 -20.77 9.68 -6.66
N GLY A 184 -19.50 10.07 -6.79
CA GLY A 184 -18.77 10.03 -8.05
C GLY A 184 -18.62 8.62 -8.62
N ILE A 185 -18.28 7.63 -7.78
CA ILE A 185 -18.19 6.22 -8.18
C ILE A 185 -19.55 5.69 -8.64
N TRP A 186 -20.62 5.96 -7.89
CA TRP A 186 -21.98 5.55 -8.29
C TRP A 186 -22.43 6.24 -9.57
N ALA A 187 -22.15 7.53 -9.74
CA ALA A 187 -22.45 8.25 -10.98
C ALA A 187 -21.71 7.62 -12.17
N ALA A 188 -20.42 7.27 -12.01
CA ALA A 188 -19.66 6.54 -13.01
C ALA A 188 -20.28 5.17 -13.34
N MET A 189 -20.68 4.40 -12.33
CA MET A 189 -21.36 3.10 -12.54
C MET A 189 -22.68 3.25 -13.28
N VAL A 190 -23.50 4.25 -12.92
CA VAL A 190 -24.76 4.54 -13.62
C VAL A 190 -24.50 4.89 -15.07
N LEU A 191 -23.51 5.75 -15.36
CA LEU A 191 -23.13 6.08 -16.74
C LEU A 191 -22.70 4.84 -17.54
N LEU A 192 -21.97 3.91 -16.94
CA LEU A 192 -21.60 2.63 -17.58
C LEU A 192 -22.81 1.73 -17.85
N ILE A 193 -23.73 1.62 -16.89
CA ILE A 193 -24.98 0.84 -17.05
C ILE A 193 -25.82 1.44 -18.19
N VAL A 194 -25.95 2.78 -18.23
CA VAL A 194 -26.67 3.50 -19.28
C VAL A 194 -25.97 3.31 -20.63
N ALA A 195 -24.64 3.37 -20.69
CA ALA A 195 -23.86 3.11 -21.90
C ALA A 195 -24.12 1.70 -22.45
N GLY A 196 -24.08 0.68 -21.58
CA GLY A 196 -24.38 -0.71 -21.94
C GLY A 196 -25.82 -0.90 -22.40
N GLY A 197 -26.79 -0.30 -21.70
CA GLY A 197 -28.20 -0.32 -22.07
C GLY A 197 -28.47 0.32 -23.44
N ILE A 198 -27.85 1.47 -23.73
CA ILE A 198 -27.95 2.13 -25.04
C ILE A 198 -27.31 1.28 -26.13
N ALA A 199 -26.14 0.67 -25.88
CA ALA A 199 -25.49 -0.21 -26.85
C ALA A 199 -26.38 -1.41 -27.22
N LEU A 200 -27.00 -2.05 -26.21
CA LEU A 200 -27.96 -3.15 -26.38
C LEU A 200 -29.20 -2.70 -27.15
N LEU A 201 -29.82 -1.59 -26.75
CA LEU A 201 -31.02 -1.05 -27.43
C LEU A 201 -30.73 -0.65 -28.89
N ALA A 202 -29.57 -0.03 -29.14
CA ALA A 202 -29.16 0.40 -30.47
C ALA A 202 -28.86 -0.82 -31.38
N GLN A 203 -28.37 -1.92 -30.81
CA GLN A 203 -28.23 -3.20 -31.48
C GLN A 203 -29.59 -3.83 -31.82
N MET A 204 -30.51 -3.89 -30.85
CA MET A 204 -31.85 -4.46 -31.03
C MET A 204 -32.69 -3.68 -32.04
N LYS A 205 -32.66 -2.34 -32.00
CA LYS A 205 -33.44 -1.45 -32.87
C LYS A 205 -32.76 -1.13 -34.21
N GLY A 206 -31.62 -1.75 -34.50
CA GLY A 206 -31.00 -1.61 -35.82
C GLY A 206 -30.47 -0.20 -36.13
N TRP A 207 -30.05 0.59 -35.15
CA TRP A 207 -29.61 1.99 -35.35
C TRP A 207 -28.45 2.13 -36.35
N ARG A 208 -28.17 3.35 -36.84
CA ARG A 208 -26.95 3.59 -37.64
C ARG A 208 -25.70 3.37 -36.80
N LEU A 209 -24.66 2.77 -37.39
CA LEU A 209 -23.44 2.36 -36.68
C LEU A 209 -22.76 3.50 -35.90
N SER A 210 -22.77 4.72 -36.44
CA SER A 210 -22.23 5.90 -35.77
C SER A 210 -22.92 6.20 -34.43
N TRP A 211 -24.23 6.02 -34.33
CA TRP A 211 -25.00 6.19 -33.10
C TRP A 211 -24.89 4.98 -32.16
N ARG A 212 -24.73 3.77 -32.71
CA ARG A 212 -24.47 2.55 -31.92
C ARG A 212 -23.18 2.63 -31.13
N LEU A 213 -22.15 3.25 -31.70
CA LEU A 213 -20.83 3.34 -31.07
C LEU A 213 -20.59 4.68 -30.38
N GLY A 214 -21.03 5.80 -30.97
CA GLY A 214 -20.72 7.14 -30.49
C GLY A 214 -21.26 7.41 -29.09
N LEU A 215 -22.57 7.21 -28.88
CA LEU A 215 -23.22 7.57 -27.62
C LEU A 215 -22.75 6.70 -26.43
N PRO A 216 -22.65 5.36 -26.54
CA PRO A 216 -22.06 4.54 -25.48
C PRO A 216 -20.59 4.88 -25.20
N THR A 217 -19.81 5.22 -26.24
CA THR A 217 -18.40 5.60 -26.07
C THR A 217 -18.28 6.89 -25.27
N VAL A 218 -19.07 7.91 -25.61
CA VAL A 218 -19.08 9.19 -24.86
C VAL A 218 -19.45 8.95 -23.41
N LEU A 219 -20.51 8.18 -23.14
CA LEU A 219 -20.93 7.87 -21.76
C LEU A 219 -19.87 7.07 -20.99
N THR A 220 -19.16 6.15 -21.66
CA THR A 220 -18.06 5.40 -21.05
C THR A 220 -16.89 6.33 -20.71
N ILE A 221 -16.52 7.24 -21.60
CA ILE A 221 -15.47 8.25 -21.35
C ILE A 221 -15.89 9.17 -20.19
N SER A 222 -17.15 9.63 -20.17
CA SER A 222 -17.69 10.42 -19.06
C SER A 222 -17.67 9.65 -17.74
N ALA A 223 -18.03 8.37 -17.74
CA ALA A 223 -17.96 7.52 -16.56
C ALA A 223 -16.53 7.40 -16.04
N LEU A 224 -15.56 7.16 -16.91
CA LEU A 224 -14.16 7.08 -16.55
C LEU A 224 -13.64 8.41 -16.00
N ALA A 225 -14.03 9.55 -16.60
CA ALA A 225 -13.64 10.87 -16.12
C ALA A 225 -14.21 11.16 -14.72
N VAL A 226 -15.51 10.90 -14.50
CA VAL A 226 -16.17 11.09 -13.20
C VAL A 226 -15.57 10.15 -12.15
N GLY A 227 -15.39 8.87 -12.46
CA GLY A 227 -14.80 7.89 -11.54
C GLY A 227 -13.35 8.22 -11.20
N SER A 228 -12.55 8.68 -12.17
CA SER A 228 -11.17 9.09 -11.93
C SER A 228 -11.10 10.33 -11.05
N TYR A 229 -11.94 11.34 -11.32
CA TYR A 229 -12.02 12.53 -10.49
C TYR A 229 -12.43 12.20 -9.04
N ALA A 230 -13.37 11.28 -8.86
CA ALA A 230 -13.80 10.81 -7.54
C ALA A 230 -12.70 10.10 -6.73
N LEU A 231 -11.73 9.49 -7.41
CA LEU A 231 -10.59 8.81 -6.81
C LEU A 231 -9.35 9.71 -6.68
N ALA A 232 -9.36 10.90 -7.31
CA ALA A 232 -8.25 11.82 -7.30
C ALA A 232 -8.21 12.59 -5.99
N VAL A 233 -7.09 12.46 -5.28
CA VAL A 233 -6.79 13.25 -4.08
C VAL A 233 -5.60 14.16 -4.37
N GLU A 234 -5.51 15.26 -3.63
CA GLU A 234 -4.37 16.18 -3.71
C GLU A 234 -3.05 15.43 -3.47
N ALA A 235 -2.03 15.79 -4.24
CA ALA A 235 -0.68 15.28 -4.10
C ALA A 235 0.34 16.42 -4.28
N PHE A 236 1.52 16.19 -3.74
CA PHE A 236 2.62 17.13 -3.66
C PHE A 236 3.89 16.48 -4.20
N PRO A 237 4.93 17.25 -4.55
CA PRO A 237 6.21 16.70 -5.01
C PRO A 237 6.75 15.62 -4.06
N GLU A 238 6.65 15.83 -2.76
CA GLU A 238 7.16 14.90 -1.76
C GLU A 238 6.22 13.73 -1.42
N THR A 239 5.01 13.62 -2.02
CA THR A 239 4.00 12.62 -1.65
C THR A 239 4.54 11.18 -1.65
N TYR A 240 5.40 10.81 -2.60
CA TYR A 240 6.00 9.47 -2.65
C TYR A 240 7.46 9.44 -2.17
N ARG A 241 7.93 10.53 -1.55
CA ARG A 241 9.26 10.61 -0.99
C ARG A 241 9.35 9.68 0.21
N GLN A 242 10.33 8.78 0.16
CA GLN A 242 10.60 7.87 1.26
C GLN A 242 11.36 8.58 2.39
N THR A 243 11.02 8.22 3.63
CA THR A 243 11.74 8.71 4.81
C THR A 243 13.19 8.22 4.80
N THR A 244 14.11 9.10 5.17
CA THR A 244 15.52 8.73 5.39
C THR A 244 15.79 8.35 6.85
N VAL A 245 14.79 8.50 7.72
CA VAL A 245 14.91 8.27 9.16
C VAL A 245 14.13 7.01 9.56
N PRO A 246 14.82 5.98 10.09
CA PRO A 246 14.16 4.76 10.54
C PRO A 246 13.08 5.03 11.60
N PHE A 247 11.99 4.28 11.55
CA PHE A 247 10.88 4.34 12.49
C PHE A 247 11.27 3.68 13.82
N LYS A 248 12.02 4.43 14.63
CA LYS A 248 12.58 3.97 15.90
C LYS A 248 12.32 4.92 17.07
N SER A 249 12.47 4.40 18.28
CA SER A 249 12.27 5.13 19.54
C SER A 249 13.12 6.41 19.63
N GLU A 250 14.35 6.41 19.13
CA GLU A 250 15.22 7.58 19.21
C GLU A 250 14.67 8.74 18.36
N SER A 251 14.12 8.40 17.18
CA SER A 251 13.47 9.36 16.28
C SER A 251 12.16 9.90 16.89
N VAL A 252 11.31 9.00 17.40
CA VAL A 252 10.02 9.36 17.98
C VAL A 252 10.20 10.21 19.24
N ALA A 253 11.08 9.80 20.17
CA ALA A 253 11.33 10.54 21.41
C ALA A 253 11.92 11.92 21.15
N HIS A 254 12.81 12.07 20.15
CA HIS A 254 13.32 13.37 19.74
C HIS A 254 12.18 14.28 19.25
N ALA A 255 11.32 13.77 18.36
CA ALA A 255 10.18 14.53 17.84
C ALA A 255 9.12 14.86 18.89
N MET A 256 8.94 14.04 19.93
CA MET A 256 8.06 14.39 21.05
C MET A 256 8.47 15.71 21.71
N THR A 257 9.77 15.97 21.83
CA THR A 257 10.28 17.24 22.38
C THR A 257 9.99 18.40 21.42
N ILE A 258 10.29 18.24 20.13
CA ILE A 258 10.02 19.27 19.11
C ILE A 258 8.52 19.60 19.05
N PHE A 259 7.67 18.58 19.06
CA PHE A 259 6.22 18.72 19.03
C PHE A 259 5.70 19.47 20.26
N ALA A 260 6.19 19.12 21.45
CA ALA A 260 5.82 19.78 22.71
C ALA A 260 6.14 21.28 22.67
N GLU A 261 7.32 21.65 22.19
CA GLU A 261 7.79 23.03 22.16
C GLU A 261 7.12 23.89 21.07
N ASN A 262 6.73 23.29 19.93
CA ASN A 262 6.39 24.05 18.73
C ASN A 262 4.99 23.79 18.18
N CYS A 263 4.44 22.59 18.39
CA CYS A 263 3.20 22.15 17.74
C CYS A 263 2.00 22.13 18.70
N VAL A 264 2.22 21.89 19.99
CA VAL A 264 1.19 21.85 21.04
C VAL A 264 0.28 23.09 21.09
N PRO A 265 0.78 24.33 20.91
CA PRO A 265 -0.10 25.51 20.95
C PRO A 265 -1.27 25.43 19.95
N CYS A 266 -1.09 24.78 18.80
CA CYS A 266 -2.13 24.61 17.78
C CYS A 266 -2.77 23.22 17.85
N HIS A 267 -1.97 22.16 17.96
CA HIS A 267 -2.44 20.77 17.88
C HIS A 267 -2.88 20.17 19.21
N GLY A 268 -2.54 20.79 20.34
CA GLY A 268 -2.77 20.25 21.68
C GLY A 268 -1.77 19.15 22.05
N HIS A 269 -1.68 18.82 23.35
CA HIS A 269 -0.75 17.81 23.86
C HIS A 269 -1.00 16.41 23.28
N GLN A 270 -2.25 16.11 22.95
CA GLN A 270 -2.67 14.84 22.36
C GLN A 270 -2.70 14.87 20.82
N ALA A 271 -2.27 15.97 20.20
CA ALA A 271 -2.33 16.21 18.75
C ALA A 271 -3.75 16.16 18.13
N LYS A 272 -4.79 16.45 18.91
CA LYS A 272 -6.21 16.38 18.49
C LYS A 272 -6.72 17.65 17.80
N GLY A 273 -5.84 18.62 17.55
CA GLY A 273 -6.22 19.91 16.99
C GLY A 273 -7.01 20.79 17.97
N ASP A 274 -6.78 20.62 19.27
CA ASP A 274 -7.47 21.31 20.36
C ASP A 274 -6.54 22.19 21.21
N GLY A 275 -5.38 22.57 20.66
CA GLY A 275 -4.44 23.49 21.30
C GLY A 275 -5.07 24.87 21.55
N ILE A 276 -4.46 25.67 22.43
CA ILE A 276 -4.99 26.98 22.85
C ILE A 276 -5.23 27.94 21.66
N LEU A 277 -4.41 27.85 20.60
CA LEU A 277 -4.54 28.64 19.38
C LEU A 277 -5.52 28.03 18.36
N SER A 278 -5.94 26.77 18.51
CA SER A 278 -6.75 26.05 17.51
C SER A 278 -8.03 26.80 17.12
N LYS A 279 -8.68 27.48 18.07
CA LYS A 279 -9.93 28.23 17.88
C LYS A 279 -9.75 29.57 17.18
N THR A 280 -8.53 30.10 17.12
CA THR A 280 -8.22 31.38 16.49
C THR A 280 -7.70 31.21 15.06
N LEU A 281 -7.44 29.98 14.63
CA LEU A 281 -6.93 29.69 13.29
C LEU A 281 -8.07 29.72 12.26
N PRO A 282 -7.79 30.11 10.99
CA PRO A 282 -8.79 30.09 9.91
C PRO A 282 -9.41 28.71 9.69
N LYS A 283 -8.63 27.65 9.90
CA LYS A 283 -9.08 26.26 9.86
C LYS A 283 -8.58 25.55 11.11
N LYS A 284 -9.49 24.81 11.77
CA LYS A 284 -9.10 23.99 12.92
C LYS A 284 -8.08 22.93 12.46
N PRO A 285 -6.98 22.72 13.20
CA PRO A 285 -6.07 21.62 12.91
C PRO A 285 -6.80 20.26 13.03
N VAL A 286 -6.36 19.29 12.22
CA VAL A 286 -6.94 17.94 12.20
C VAL A 286 -6.60 17.15 13.46
N ASP A 287 -7.43 16.14 13.79
CA ASP A 287 -7.14 15.21 14.87
C ASP A 287 -6.18 14.12 14.39
N LEU A 288 -4.90 14.20 14.78
CA LEU A 288 -3.87 13.25 14.38
C LEU A 288 -3.84 11.97 15.23
N LEU A 289 -4.66 11.90 16.29
CA LEU A 289 -4.69 10.79 17.23
C LEU A 289 -5.85 9.83 16.92
N THR A 290 -7.08 10.35 16.87
CA THR A 290 -8.29 9.51 16.85
C THR A 290 -8.87 9.30 15.45
N GLU A 291 -8.55 10.18 14.51
CA GLU A 291 -8.98 10.07 13.12
C GLU A 291 -7.91 9.36 12.27
N PRO A 292 -8.30 8.69 11.18
CA PRO A 292 -7.38 7.83 10.41
C PRO A 292 -6.41 8.61 9.52
N HIS A 293 -6.02 9.84 9.88
CA HIS A 293 -5.17 10.70 9.03
C HIS A 293 -3.80 10.08 8.74
N ALA A 294 -3.16 9.45 9.72
CA ALA A 294 -1.91 8.70 9.52
C ALA A 294 -2.08 7.49 8.58
N GLY A 295 -3.32 7.05 8.34
CA GLY A 295 -3.70 6.01 7.38
C GLY A 295 -4.23 6.52 6.04
N MET A 296 -4.54 7.82 5.91
CA MET A 296 -5.08 8.42 4.68
C MET A 296 -4.02 9.22 3.91
N HIS A 297 -2.99 9.69 4.59
CA HIS A 297 -1.93 10.50 3.98
C HIS A 297 -0.61 9.74 3.97
N THR A 298 0.19 10.00 2.93
CA THR A 298 1.51 9.40 2.84
C THR A 298 2.45 10.06 3.85
N PRO A 299 3.51 9.39 4.34
CA PRO A 299 4.56 10.05 5.11
C PRO A 299 5.15 11.26 4.38
N GLY A 300 5.17 11.20 3.04
CA GLY A 300 5.55 12.29 2.16
C GLY A 300 4.62 13.49 2.19
N ASP A 301 3.30 13.28 2.27
CA ASP A 301 2.30 14.35 2.43
C ASP A 301 2.54 15.10 3.76
N PHE A 302 2.76 14.36 4.87
CA PHE A 302 3.11 14.97 6.16
C PHE A 302 4.42 15.76 6.09
N PHE A 303 5.44 15.20 5.44
CA PHE A 303 6.71 15.89 5.23
C PHE A 303 6.51 17.18 4.43
N HIS A 304 5.69 17.17 3.37
CA HIS A 304 5.37 18.35 2.58
C HIS A 304 4.73 19.45 3.44
N TRP A 305 3.70 19.11 4.22
CA TRP A 305 3.00 20.09 5.07
C TRP A 305 3.88 20.64 6.19
N LEU A 306 4.75 19.82 6.77
CA LEU A 306 5.75 20.31 7.72
C LEU A 306 6.73 21.28 7.04
N THR A 307 7.13 20.99 5.80
CA THR A 307 8.10 21.81 5.06
C THR A 307 7.51 23.16 4.67
N ASN A 308 6.34 23.13 4.03
CA ASN A 308 5.77 24.26 3.31
C ASN A 308 4.60 24.93 4.06
N GLY A 309 4.17 24.35 5.19
CA GLY A 309 2.94 24.73 5.87
C GLY A 309 1.71 24.27 5.07
N ILE A 310 0.54 24.73 5.50
CA ILE A 310 -0.70 24.49 4.76
C ILE A 310 -1.36 25.84 4.49
N PRO A 311 -1.29 26.35 3.24
CA PRO A 311 -1.86 27.65 2.87
C PRO A 311 -3.32 27.81 3.31
N GLY A 312 -3.65 28.98 3.87
CA GLY A 312 -5.02 29.30 4.29
C GLY A 312 -5.51 28.61 5.58
N THR A 313 -4.68 27.83 6.29
CA THR A 313 -5.07 27.14 7.54
C THR A 313 -4.45 27.72 8.81
N GLY A 314 -3.36 28.47 8.66
CA GLY A 314 -2.56 28.98 9.78
C GLY A 314 -1.42 28.05 10.22
N MET A 315 -1.24 26.89 9.58
CA MET A 315 -0.04 26.06 9.77
C MET A 315 1.16 26.70 9.04
N PRO A 316 2.20 27.16 9.76
CA PRO A 316 3.36 27.81 9.14
C PRO A 316 4.30 26.78 8.48
N PRO A 317 5.14 27.22 7.54
CA PRO A 317 6.24 26.41 7.04
C PRO A 317 7.32 26.22 8.12
N TRP A 318 7.82 25.00 8.28
CA TRP A 318 8.92 24.68 9.19
C TRP A 318 10.22 24.35 8.48
N GLY A 319 10.26 24.38 7.14
CA GLY A 319 11.42 24.00 6.34
C GLY A 319 12.72 24.78 6.67
N GLU A 320 12.60 26.02 7.12
CA GLU A 320 13.73 26.87 7.53
C GLU A 320 14.11 26.69 9.01
N LYS A 321 13.18 26.24 9.87
CA LYS A 321 13.40 26.08 11.31
C LYS A 321 13.91 24.68 11.66
N PHE A 322 13.38 23.65 11.00
CA PHE A 322 13.70 22.25 11.27
C PHE A 322 14.47 21.63 10.10
N SER A 323 15.54 20.92 10.43
CA SER A 323 16.28 20.09 9.50
C SER A 323 15.38 19.05 8.83
N VAL A 324 15.84 18.51 7.70
CA VAL A 324 15.14 17.41 7.01
C VAL A 324 14.94 16.21 7.96
N LYS A 325 15.94 15.90 8.80
CA LYS A 325 15.84 14.82 9.78
C LYS A 325 14.74 15.09 10.82
N GLU A 326 14.69 16.28 11.40
CA GLU A 326 13.69 16.65 12.42
C GLU A 326 12.27 16.62 11.87
N ARG A 327 12.07 17.02 10.61
CA ARG A 327 10.78 16.87 9.93
C ARG A 327 10.38 15.40 9.78
N TRP A 328 11.30 14.52 9.41
CA TRP A 328 11.04 13.07 9.39
C TRP A 328 10.83 12.47 10.78
N ASP A 329 11.53 12.96 11.80
CA ASP A 329 11.27 12.58 13.19
C ASP A 329 9.82 12.92 13.57
N LEU A 330 9.32 14.12 13.22
CA LEU A 330 7.93 14.53 13.47
C LEU A 330 6.92 13.63 12.74
N VAL A 331 7.22 13.23 11.50
CA VAL A 331 6.39 12.25 10.77
C VAL A 331 6.36 10.92 11.53
N ASN A 332 7.51 10.40 11.95
CA ASN A 332 7.58 9.18 12.76
C ASN A 332 6.77 9.32 14.06
N PHE A 333 6.85 10.46 14.75
CA PHE A 333 6.05 10.71 15.95
C PHE A 333 4.54 10.64 15.68
N VAL A 334 4.03 11.29 14.63
CA VAL A 334 2.60 11.26 14.26
C VAL A 334 2.13 9.82 13.99
N HIS A 335 2.91 9.02 13.27
CA HIS A 335 2.58 7.62 13.03
C HIS A 335 2.67 6.76 14.29
N ALA A 336 3.65 6.98 15.17
CA ALA A 336 3.76 6.29 16.45
C ALA A 336 2.58 6.63 17.37
N LEU A 337 2.16 7.90 17.40
CA LEU A 337 1.01 8.37 18.17
C LEU A 337 -0.29 7.70 17.70
N SER A 338 -0.53 7.67 16.38
CA SER A 338 -1.72 7.03 15.80
C SER A 338 -1.72 5.52 16.04
N ARG A 339 -0.59 4.83 15.84
CA ARG A 339 -0.46 3.39 16.16
C ARG A 339 -0.66 3.12 17.66
N GLY A 340 -0.11 3.97 18.52
CA GLY A 340 -0.33 3.89 19.96
C GLY A 340 -1.81 4.02 20.36
N TYR A 341 -2.58 4.86 19.67
CA TYR A 341 -4.03 4.93 19.86
C TYR A 341 -4.74 3.67 19.34
N GLN A 342 -4.37 3.17 18.17
CA GLN A 342 -4.92 1.92 17.63
C GLN A 342 -4.61 0.70 18.49
N ALA A 343 -3.49 0.72 19.23
CA ALA A 343 -3.11 -0.33 20.16
C ALA A 343 -4.08 -0.48 21.36
N ARG A 344 -5.04 0.44 21.55
CA ARG A 344 -6.03 0.35 22.63
C ARG A 344 -6.87 -0.93 22.62
N ILE A 345 -6.99 -1.59 21.47
CA ILE A 345 -7.70 -2.86 21.30
C ILE A 345 -6.84 -4.08 21.68
N ILE A 346 -5.51 -3.94 21.78
CA ILE A 346 -4.65 -4.97 22.38
C ILE A 346 -5.03 -5.07 23.86
N ASN A 347 -5.14 -6.31 24.30
CA ASN A 347 -5.39 -6.70 25.66
C ASN A 347 -4.31 -7.71 26.12
N THR A 348 -4.54 -8.31 27.28
CA THR A 348 -3.62 -9.27 27.92
C THR A 348 -3.55 -10.63 27.23
N ARG A 349 -4.46 -10.93 26.30
CA ARG A 349 -4.52 -12.21 25.55
C ARG A 349 -4.01 -12.04 24.13
N VAL A 350 -3.16 -12.98 23.71
CA VAL A 350 -2.73 -13.10 22.32
C VAL A 350 -3.89 -13.62 21.49
N LEU A 351 -4.35 -12.83 20.52
CA LEU A 351 -5.30 -13.28 19.52
C LEU A 351 -4.60 -14.20 18.51
N PRO A 352 -5.03 -15.46 18.35
CA PRO A 352 -4.39 -16.41 17.45
C PRO A 352 -4.39 -15.94 15.99
N ASN A 353 -3.22 -16.01 15.37
CA ASN A 353 -2.99 -15.72 13.95
C ASN A 353 -3.46 -14.33 13.48
N GLN A 354 -3.37 -13.32 14.35
CA GLN A 354 -3.78 -11.94 14.05
C GLN A 354 -2.68 -10.91 14.37
N PRO A 355 -1.52 -10.95 13.68
CA PRO A 355 -0.55 -9.86 13.77
C PRO A 355 -1.12 -8.63 13.08
N TYR A 356 -1.21 -7.50 13.78
CA TYR A 356 -1.84 -6.30 13.22
C TYR A 356 -1.07 -4.99 13.47
N LEU A 357 -0.18 -4.95 14.47
CA LEU A 357 0.49 -3.71 14.86
C LEU A 357 2.00 -3.82 14.86
N ALA A 358 2.64 -3.04 13.99
CA ALA A 358 4.08 -2.84 13.95
C ALA A 358 4.49 -1.64 14.84
N PRO A 359 5.16 -1.85 15.98
CA PRO A 359 5.61 -0.78 16.85
C PRO A 359 6.91 -0.13 16.33
N PRO A 360 7.32 1.04 16.87
CA PRO A 360 8.65 1.59 16.63
C PRO A 360 9.75 0.62 17.08
N GLY A 361 10.75 0.40 16.23
CA GLY A 361 11.96 -0.34 16.64
C GLY A 361 12.76 0.43 17.68
N PHE A 362 13.74 -0.21 18.30
CA PHE A 362 14.68 0.47 19.19
C PHE A 362 16.02 -0.23 19.23
N SER A 363 17.05 0.53 19.58
CA SER A 363 18.39 0.04 19.90
C SER A 363 18.62 0.25 21.39
N TYR A 364 19.39 -0.63 22.03
CA TYR A 364 19.59 -0.56 23.47
C TYR A 364 20.99 -1.06 23.86
N THR A 365 21.49 -0.56 25.00
CA THR A 365 22.65 -1.11 25.70
C THR A 365 22.23 -1.49 27.11
N THR A 366 22.66 -2.67 27.53
CA THR A 366 22.32 -3.25 28.84
C THR A 366 23.41 -2.98 29.86
N HIS A 367 23.10 -3.20 31.14
CA HIS A 367 23.99 -2.91 32.28
C HIS A 367 25.36 -3.63 32.21
N ASP A 368 25.45 -4.77 31.52
CA ASP A 368 26.67 -5.55 31.31
C ASP A 368 27.45 -5.14 30.03
N GLY A 369 26.95 -4.12 29.31
CA GLY A 369 27.55 -3.59 28.09
C GLY A 369 27.08 -4.27 26.81
N HIS A 370 26.20 -5.27 26.86
CA HIS A 370 25.65 -5.88 25.66
C HIS A 370 24.73 -4.91 24.91
N THR A 371 24.97 -4.77 23.61
CA THR A 371 24.16 -3.93 22.71
C THR A 371 23.28 -4.79 21.81
N GLY A 372 22.07 -4.31 21.53
CA GLY A 372 21.12 -5.04 20.69
C GLY A 372 20.07 -4.13 20.08
N ARG A 373 19.26 -4.71 19.20
CA ARG A 373 18.08 -4.05 18.60
C ARG A 373 16.88 -4.97 18.73
N LEU A 374 15.69 -4.41 18.85
CA LEU A 374 14.46 -5.20 18.89
C LEU A 374 14.34 -6.17 17.70
N LYS A 375 14.81 -5.75 16.51
CA LYS A 375 14.75 -6.58 15.31
C LYS A 375 15.70 -7.78 15.31
N ASP A 376 16.70 -7.80 16.18
CA ASP A 376 17.68 -8.88 16.24
C ASP A 376 17.07 -10.17 16.84
N PHE A 377 15.92 -10.07 17.53
CA PHE A 377 15.16 -11.22 18.03
C PHE A 377 14.28 -11.90 16.97
N ARG A 378 14.14 -11.29 15.78
CA ARG A 378 13.23 -11.77 14.74
C ARG A 378 13.67 -13.14 14.23
N GLY A 379 12.72 -14.06 14.10
CA GLY A 379 12.92 -15.44 13.70
C GLY A 379 13.33 -16.38 14.83
N GLU A 380 13.76 -15.83 15.98
CA GLU A 380 14.30 -16.62 17.09
C GLU A 380 13.38 -16.61 18.31
N ASN A 381 13.15 -15.43 18.91
CA ASN A 381 12.49 -15.29 20.20
C ASN A 381 11.36 -14.25 20.16
N ALA A 382 10.30 -14.51 20.93
CA ALA A 382 9.38 -13.45 21.35
C ALA A 382 10.09 -12.53 22.35
N VAL A 383 9.57 -11.31 22.53
CA VAL A 383 10.16 -10.33 23.46
C VAL A 383 9.08 -9.78 24.38
N LEU A 384 9.29 -9.92 25.68
CA LEU A 384 8.53 -9.23 26.72
C LEU A 384 9.30 -7.97 27.15
N LEU A 385 8.85 -6.81 26.69
CA LEU A 385 9.38 -5.51 27.12
C LEU A 385 8.65 -5.05 28.37
N VAL A 386 9.40 -4.82 29.44
CA VAL A 386 8.90 -4.43 30.75
C VAL A 386 9.34 -3.00 31.05
N LEU A 387 8.42 -2.05 30.93
CA LEU A 387 8.62 -0.66 31.36
C LEU A 387 8.26 -0.53 32.82
N PHE A 388 9.18 -0.04 33.65
CA PHE A 388 8.99 -0.07 35.10
C PHE A 388 9.47 1.19 35.81
N SER A 389 8.80 1.55 36.90
CA SER A 389 9.26 2.52 37.90
C SER A 389 9.80 1.80 39.13
N TRP A 390 10.92 2.29 39.67
CA TRP A 390 11.50 1.79 40.92
C TRP A 390 11.18 2.74 42.09
N PRO A 391 10.72 2.23 43.25
CA PRO A 391 10.60 0.83 43.65
C PRO A 391 9.23 0.18 43.34
N ASP A 392 8.28 0.91 42.75
CA ASP A 392 6.88 0.48 42.59
C ASP A 392 6.72 -0.88 41.89
N SER A 393 7.58 -1.18 40.92
CA SER A 393 7.54 -2.44 40.15
C SER A 393 8.37 -3.59 40.74
N ARG A 394 8.96 -3.43 41.93
CA ARG A 394 9.90 -4.40 42.50
C ARG A 394 9.32 -5.82 42.58
N GLU A 395 8.11 -5.97 43.11
CA GLU A 395 7.48 -7.28 43.27
C GLU A 395 7.32 -8.01 41.93
N ARG A 396 6.93 -7.28 40.87
CA ARG A 396 6.82 -7.86 39.53
C ARG A 396 8.17 -8.29 38.98
N LEU A 397 9.20 -7.45 39.13
CA LEU A 397 10.54 -7.78 38.66
C LEU A 397 11.07 -9.05 39.37
N ASP A 398 10.79 -9.21 40.66
CA ASP A 398 11.11 -10.42 41.41
C ASP A 398 10.34 -11.66 40.91
N GLN A 399 9.07 -11.53 40.53
CA GLN A 399 8.30 -12.63 39.92
C GLN A 399 8.89 -13.04 38.57
N LEU A 400 9.17 -12.07 37.68
CA LEU A 400 9.77 -12.33 36.38
C LEU A 400 11.17 -12.93 36.52
N ARG A 401 11.91 -12.56 37.58
CA ARG A 401 13.22 -13.14 37.88
C ARG A 401 13.14 -14.63 38.14
N LEU A 402 12.20 -15.04 38.97
CA LEU A 402 11.97 -16.46 39.27
C LEU A 402 11.49 -17.24 38.03
N ALA A 403 10.75 -16.59 37.14
CA ALA A 403 10.18 -17.19 35.93
C ALA A 403 11.10 -17.13 34.69
N TYR A 404 12.22 -16.41 34.74
CA TYR A 404 12.97 -16.06 33.52
C TYR A 404 13.46 -17.28 32.74
N GLN A 405 13.97 -18.31 33.44
CA GLN A 405 14.42 -19.54 32.77
C GLN A 405 13.27 -20.25 32.06
N VAL A 406 12.07 -20.26 32.66
CA VAL A 406 10.87 -20.84 32.04
C VAL A 406 10.52 -20.05 30.78
N LEU A 407 10.49 -18.72 30.84
CA LEU A 407 10.21 -17.88 29.66
C LEU A 407 11.24 -18.10 28.53
N ARG A 408 12.52 -18.27 28.87
CA ARG A 408 13.61 -18.56 27.94
C ARG A 408 13.47 -19.93 27.28
N ASP A 409 13.13 -20.96 28.05
CA ASP A 409 12.87 -22.31 27.52
C ASP A 409 11.68 -22.30 26.54
N HIS A 410 10.72 -21.39 26.79
CA HIS A 410 9.61 -21.08 25.91
C HIS A 410 9.94 -19.99 24.86
N LYS A 411 11.22 -19.80 24.50
CA LYS A 411 11.70 -18.88 23.44
C LYS A 411 11.23 -17.43 23.59
N THR A 412 11.28 -16.91 24.81
CA THR A 412 10.96 -15.51 25.11
C THR A 412 12.11 -14.84 25.85
N GLU A 413 12.50 -13.67 25.35
CA GLU A 413 13.46 -12.81 26.02
C GLU A 413 12.73 -11.71 26.81
N VAL A 414 13.24 -11.35 27.98
CA VAL A 414 12.67 -10.29 28.83
C VAL A 414 13.60 -9.09 28.80
N LEU A 415 13.12 -7.92 28.41
CA LEU A 415 13.89 -6.68 28.41
C LEU A 415 13.29 -5.70 29.43
N ALA A 416 14.02 -5.44 30.51
CA ALA A 416 13.59 -4.47 31.51
C ALA A 416 14.13 -3.08 31.18
N VAL A 417 13.23 -2.10 31.12
CA VAL A 417 13.54 -0.72 30.77
C VAL A 417 12.94 0.22 31.83
N PRO A 418 13.77 1.02 32.51
CA PRO A 418 13.26 1.95 33.51
C PRO A 418 12.51 3.12 32.83
N LEU A 419 11.39 3.53 33.42
CA LEU A 419 10.59 4.69 32.98
C LEU A 419 11.28 6.03 33.25
N THR A 420 12.14 6.06 34.28
CA THR A 420 12.93 7.22 34.69
C THR A 420 14.37 6.78 34.92
N ASP A 421 15.33 7.69 34.74
CA ASP A 421 16.75 7.37 34.96
C ASP A 421 16.98 6.81 36.38
N LEU A 422 17.71 5.69 36.43
CA LEU A 422 18.07 5.03 37.69
C LEU A 422 19.34 5.64 38.26
N THR A 423 19.41 5.80 39.58
CA THR A 423 20.67 6.14 40.24
C THR A 423 21.65 4.97 40.16
N PRO A 424 22.98 5.20 40.30
CA PRO A 424 23.96 4.11 40.34
C PRO A 424 23.67 3.10 41.46
N GLU A 425 23.16 3.56 42.60
CA GLU A 425 22.75 2.71 43.73
C GLU A 425 21.55 1.84 43.39
N GLN A 426 20.51 2.42 42.78
CA GLN A 426 19.33 1.67 42.33
C GLN A 426 19.70 0.65 41.25
N THR A 427 20.56 1.03 40.32
CA THR A 427 21.06 0.14 39.26
C THR A 427 21.78 -1.04 39.90
N ALA A 428 22.71 -0.80 40.83
CA ALA A 428 23.43 -1.85 41.54
C ALA A 428 22.50 -2.80 42.31
N LEU A 429 21.46 -2.27 42.96
CA LEU A 429 20.46 -3.09 43.68
C LEU A 429 19.64 -3.99 42.74
N ILE A 430 19.27 -3.49 41.56
CA ILE A 430 18.52 -4.26 40.56
C ILE A 430 19.43 -5.30 39.89
N THR A 431 20.71 -4.96 39.68
CA THR A 431 21.69 -5.81 39.00
C THR A 431 22.53 -6.67 39.94
N GLU A 432 22.23 -6.73 41.23
CA GLU A 432 22.96 -7.58 42.19
C GLU A 432 22.73 -9.07 41.88
N ASP A 433 21.57 -9.41 41.31
CA ASP A 433 21.20 -10.74 40.83
C ASP A 433 20.26 -10.61 39.60
N PRO A 434 20.74 -10.11 38.43
CA PRO A 434 19.87 -9.84 37.31
C PRO A 434 19.60 -11.15 36.55
N PRO A 435 18.35 -11.64 36.53
CA PRO A 435 17.98 -12.79 35.71
C PRO A 435 18.04 -12.46 34.22
N PHE A 436 17.73 -11.22 33.83
CA PHE A 436 17.46 -10.80 32.45
C PHE A 436 18.05 -9.42 32.16
N PRO A 437 18.22 -9.06 30.88
CA PRO A 437 18.86 -7.80 30.49
C PRO A 437 18.11 -6.54 30.98
N LEU A 438 18.76 -5.78 31.88
CA LEU A 438 18.38 -4.41 32.24
C LEU A 438 18.99 -3.41 31.25
N VAL A 439 18.15 -2.64 30.57
CA VAL A 439 18.55 -1.58 29.63
C VAL A 439 18.93 -0.31 30.38
N VAL A 440 20.12 0.22 30.10
CA VAL A 440 20.67 1.43 30.72
C VAL A 440 20.89 2.56 29.72
N GLN A 441 21.20 2.27 28.46
CA GLN A 441 21.25 3.28 27.38
C GLN A 441 20.13 3.03 26.38
N GLY A 442 19.47 4.11 25.94
CA GLY A 442 18.26 4.06 25.12
C GLY A 442 16.96 3.92 25.94
N ALA A 443 17.08 3.76 27.27
CA ALA A 443 15.92 3.53 28.14
C ALA A 443 14.91 4.68 28.09
N ALA A 444 15.39 5.93 28.19
CA ALA A 444 14.54 7.11 28.15
C ALA A 444 13.77 7.24 26.82
N GLU A 445 14.42 6.98 25.69
CA GLU A 445 13.81 7.02 24.36
C GLU A 445 12.76 5.91 24.19
N ILE A 446 13.08 4.69 24.63
CA ILE A 446 12.16 3.54 24.62
C ILE A 446 10.94 3.85 25.48
N ALA A 447 11.15 4.24 26.75
CA ALA A 447 10.08 4.54 27.69
C ALA A 447 9.15 5.64 27.18
N ARG A 448 9.70 6.77 26.72
CA ARG A 448 8.91 7.87 26.16
C ARG A 448 8.11 7.44 24.94
N THR A 449 8.72 6.70 24.01
CA THR A 449 8.05 6.22 22.79
C THR A 449 6.92 5.25 23.10
N TYR A 450 7.19 4.23 23.93
CA TYR A 450 6.22 3.20 24.25
C TYR A 450 5.13 3.69 25.21
N SER A 451 5.34 4.81 25.91
CA SER A 451 4.27 5.51 26.63
C SER A 451 3.12 5.95 25.70
N LEU A 452 3.34 6.09 24.39
CA LEU A 452 2.27 6.38 23.42
C LEU A 452 1.27 5.22 23.28
N PHE A 453 1.65 4.00 23.71
CA PHE A 453 0.86 2.76 23.64
C PHE A 453 0.12 2.43 24.94
N ARG A 454 0.12 3.37 25.91
CA ARG A 454 -0.52 3.23 27.23
C ARG A 454 -2.06 3.22 27.22
N ARG A 455 -2.69 3.56 26.09
CA ARG A 455 -4.14 3.76 26.02
C ARG A 455 -4.86 2.43 25.96
N THR A 456 -5.98 2.30 26.65
CA THR A 456 -6.87 1.15 26.60
C THR A 456 -8.28 1.58 26.15
N ILE A 457 -9.17 0.63 25.88
CA ILE A 457 -10.58 0.96 25.60
C ILE A 457 -11.23 1.63 26.82
N SER A 458 -10.90 1.17 28.04
CA SER A 458 -11.45 1.69 29.30
C SER A 458 -10.80 3.01 29.72
N ASN A 459 -9.53 3.23 29.39
CA ASN A 459 -8.78 4.46 29.63
C ASN A 459 -8.17 4.99 28.31
N PRO A 460 -8.93 5.76 27.53
CA PRO A 460 -8.46 6.24 26.24
C PRO A 460 -7.47 7.40 26.33
N ASP A 461 -7.24 7.97 27.52
CA ASP A 461 -6.30 9.05 27.81
C ASP A 461 -6.20 10.14 26.72
N LEU A 462 -7.24 11.00 26.67
CA LEU A 462 -7.50 11.93 25.57
C LEU A 462 -7.30 13.40 25.92
N MET A 463 -6.86 13.73 27.14
CA MET A 463 -6.83 15.09 27.66
C MET A 463 -5.46 15.44 28.25
N GLY A 464 -5.03 16.70 28.09
CA GLY A 464 -3.76 17.18 28.64
C GLY A 464 -2.56 16.37 28.14
N GLU A 465 -1.50 16.27 28.94
CA GLU A 465 -0.33 15.42 28.63
C GLU A 465 -0.63 13.92 28.80
N GLY A 466 -1.74 13.63 29.47
CA GLY A 466 -2.11 12.29 29.89
C GLY A 466 -1.33 11.81 31.10
N THR A 467 -1.49 10.55 31.47
CA THR A 467 -0.82 9.95 32.64
C THR A 467 -0.08 8.71 32.20
N VAL A 468 1.23 8.67 32.45
CA VAL A 468 2.06 7.51 32.17
C VAL A 468 1.94 6.54 33.36
N PRO A 469 1.48 5.29 33.13
CA PRO A 469 1.44 4.27 34.17
C PRO A 469 2.82 4.01 34.77
N THR A 470 2.85 3.56 36.02
CA THR A 470 4.12 3.24 36.73
C THR A 470 4.73 1.92 36.25
N HIS A 471 3.95 1.11 35.53
CA HIS A 471 4.37 -0.17 34.99
C HIS A 471 3.60 -0.48 33.70
N MET A 472 4.29 -0.97 32.67
CA MET A 472 3.66 -1.43 31.43
C MET A 472 4.47 -2.59 30.83
N GLU A 473 3.80 -3.66 30.40
CA GLU A 473 4.44 -4.77 29.70
C GLU A 473 3.90 -4.89 28.27
N PHE A 474 4.79 -5.16 27.31
CA PHE A 474 4.46 -5.33 25.91
C PHE A 474 5.07 -6.64 25.39
N LEU A 475 4.25 -7.52 24.84
CA LEU A 475 4.69 -8.79 24.25
C LEU A 475 4.72 -8.68 22.73
N PHE A 476 5.92 -8.81 22.18
CA PHE A 476 6.17 -8.88 20.74
C PHE A 476 6.37 -10.33 20.30
N ASP A 477 5.84 -10.67 19.13
CA ASP A 477 6.17 -11.95 18.50
C ASP A 477 7.55 -11.95 17.86
N ARG A 478 8.03 -13.14 17.52
CA ARG A 478 9.30 -13.33 16.81
C ARG A 478 9.31 -12.76 15.39
N PHE A 479 8.23 -12.15 14.91
CA PHE A 479 8.23 -11.43 13.62
C PHE A 479 8.29 -9.91 13.82
N GLY A 480 8.15 -9.43 15.06
CA GLY A 480 8.28 -8.04 15.46
C GLY A 480 6.96 -7.28 15.57
N TYR A 481 5.82 -7.97 15.64
CA TYR A 481 4.51 -7.36 15.88
C TYR A 481 4.17 -7.33 17.37
N LEU A 482 3.49 -6.28 17.82
CA LEU A 482 2.95 -6.19 19.18
C LEU A 482 1.66 -7.02 19.28
N ARG A 483 1.58 -7.94 20.25
CA ARG A 483 0.55 -8.99 20.31
C ARG A 483 -0.25 -9.02 21.61
N ALA A 484 0.36 -8.64 22.72
CA ALA A 484 -0.32 -8.47 24.00
C ALA A 484 0.30 -7.30 24.78
N ARG A 485 -0.48 -6.76 25.72
CA ARG A 485 -0.05 -5.69 26.61
C ARG A 485 -0.67 -5.88 27.98
N TRP A 486 0.06 -5.51 29.03
CA TRP A 486 -0.44 -5.39 30.38
C TRP A 486 -0.14 -4.01 30.95
N ILE A 487 -1.19 -3.33 31.43
CA ILE A 487 -1.12 -2.10 32.21
C ILE A 487 -1.87 -2.36 33.53
N PRO A 488 -1.17 -2.61 34.65
CA PRO A 488 -1.78 -3.07 35.90
C PRO A 488 -2.97 -2.24 36.38
N GLU A 489 -2.89 -0.91 36.21
CA GLU A 489 -3.90 0.04 36.65
C GLU A 489 -5.23 -0.08 35.87
N THR A 490 -5.23 -0.74 34.70
CA THR A 490 -6.38 -0.76 33.77
C THR A 490 -6.79 -2.13 33.24
N ASP A 491 -5.85 -3.08 33.10
CA ASP A 491 -6.08 -4.38 32.45
C ASP A 491 -6.42 -5.52 33.43
N GLY A 492 -6.50 -5.25 34.73
CA GLY A 492 -6.84 -6.25 35.77
C GLY A 492 -5.61 -7.03 36.28
N PRO A 493 -5.77 -8.03 37.16
CA PRO A 493 -4.67 -8.68 37.88
C PRO A 493 -3.91 -9.76 37.09
N ASP A 494 -4.45 -10.18 35.93
CA ASP A 494 -3.93 -11.29 35.11
C ASP A 494 -2.45 -11.13 34.73
N TRP A 495 -1.91 -9.91 34.73
CA TRP A 495 -0.49 -9.65 34.48
C TRP A 495 0.43 -10.34 35.50
N THR A 496 0.00 -10.48 36.76
CA THR A 496 0.80 -11.11 37.82
C THR A 496 0.88 -12.64 37.71
N ASP A 497 0.05 -13.26 36.87
CA ASP A 497 0.00 -14.71 36.68
C ASP A 497 1.03 -15.17 35.62
N ILE A 498 2.10 -15.81 36.10
CA ILE A 498 3.18 -16.34 35.24
C ILE A 498 2.71 -17.51 34.38
N ASP A 499 1.79 -18.36 34.88
CA ASP A 499 1.27 -19.49 34.10
C ASP A 499 0.42 -18.95 32.93
N PHE A 500 -0.39 -17.93 33.19
CA PHE A 500 -1.14 -17.24 32.14
C PHE A 500 -0.23 -16.60 31.09
N LEU A 501 0.82 -15.87 31.52
CA LEU A 501 1.82 -15.29 30.61
C LEU A 501 2.49 -16.38 29.74
N THR A 502 2.88 -17.49 30.35
CA THR A 502 3.52 -18.62 29.66
C THR A 502 2.57 -19.22 28.61
N GLN A 503 1.27 -19.35 28.91
CA GLN A 503 0.27 -19.78 27.93
C GLN A 503 0.16 -18.81 26.74
N GLN A 504 0.25 -17.50 26.96
CA GLN A 504 0.21 -16.51 25.87
C GLN A 504 1.45 -16.63 24.97
N VAL A 505 2.62 -16.81 25.58
CA VAL A 505 3.89 -17.04 24.89
C VAL A 505 3.84 -18.32 24.06
N ASP A 506 3.33 -19.42 24.61
CA ASP A 506 3.22 -20.70 23.91
C ASP A 506 2.31 -20.62 22.70
N GLN A 507 1.16 -20.00 22.87
CA GLN A 507 0.24 -19.73 21.76
C GLN A 507 0.95 -18.95 20.65
N LEU A 508 1.71 -17.91 21.01
CA LEU A 508 2.41 -17.05 20.07
C LEU A 508 3.53 -17.77 19.33
N ASN A 509 4.28 -18.62 20.04
CA ASN A 509 5.39 -19.36 19.46
C ASN A 509 4.97 -20.53 18.55
N GLN A 510 3.72 -20.96 18.60
CA GLN A 510 3.15 -21.92 17.66
C GLN A 510 2.76 -21.30 16.30
N GLU A 511 2.59 -19.98 16.24
CA GLU A 511 2.14 -19.31 15.02
C GLU A 511 3.21 -19.37 13.92
N LYS A 512 2.76 -19.42 12.66
CA LYS A 512 3.66 -19.30 11.50
C LYS A 512 3.85 -17.82 11.14
N GLU A 513 4.79 -17.55 10.25
CA GLU A 513 4.89 -16.22 9.64
C GLU A 513 3.63 -15.95 8.81
N ILE A 514 2.79 -15.03 9.28
CA ILE A 514 1.55 -14.64 8.61
C ILE A 514 1.78 -13.37 7.78
N LEU A 515 2.51 -12.41 8.36
CA LEU A 515 2.92 -11.18 7.70
C LEU A 515 4.46 -11.09 7.67
N PRO A 516 5.04 -10.50 6.61
CA PRO A 516 6.47 -10.25 6.58
C PRO A 516 6.88 -9.33 7.74
N PRO A 517 8.08 -9.47 8.32
CA PRO A 517 8.52 -8.63 9.42
C PRO A 517 8.37 -7.13 9.12
N PRO A 518 8.00 -6.30 10.12
CA PRO A 518 7.80 -4.88 9.90
C PRO A 518 9.05 -4.20 9.33
N ALA A 519 8.82 -3.33 8.35
CA ALA A 519 9.86 -2.52 7.75
C ALA A 519 10.49 -1.56 8.77
N ASP A 520 11.73 -1.16 8.50
CA ASP A 520 12.48 -0.21 9.33
C ASP A 520 11.97 1.24 9.18
N TYR A 521 11.01 1.50 8.29
CA TYR A 521 10.50 2.83 7.94
C TYR A 521 8.98 2.84 7.93
N VAL A 522 8.39 4.03 8.10
CA VAL A 522 6.96 4.23 7.87
C VAL A 522 6.70 4.23 6.36
N HIS A 523 5.67 3.49 5.94
CA HIS A 523 5.21 3.41 4.55
C HIS A 523 3.75 3.84 4.44
N ASP A 524 3.31 4.07 3.20
CA ASP A 524 1.92 4.38 2.89
C ASP A 524 0.98 3.27 3.38
N ALA A 525 -0.15 3.68 3.95
CA ALA A 525 -1.16 2.77 4.46
C ALA A 525 -1.80 1.87 3.38
N ALA A 526 -1.66 2.23 2.09
CA ALA A 526 -2.09 1.40 0.97
C ALA A 526 -1.38 0.03 0.95
N ASP A 527 -0.12 -0.05 1.40
CA ASP A 527 0.61 -1.32 1.54
C ASP A 527 0.09 -2.15 2.73
N GLY A 528 -0.48 -1.51 3.75
CA GLY A 528 -1.03 -2.17 4.94
C GLY A 528 -2.44 -2.74 4.74
N MET A 529 -3.29 -2.10 3.91
CA MET A 529 -4.61 -2.64 3.58
C MET A 529 -4.53 -3.94 2.77
N HIS A 530 -3.51 -4.09 1.92
CA HIS A 530 -3.27 -5.36 1.21
C HIS A 530 -2.84 -6.51 2.14
N MET A 531 -2.28 -6.21 3.31
CA MET A 531 -1.90 -7.21 4.31
C MET A 531 -3.01 -7.54 5.31
N GLY A 532 -3.96 -6.62 5.54
CA GLY A 532 -5.07 -6.81 6.51
C GLY A 532 -6.42 -7.21 5.89
N MET A 533 -6.57 -7.13 4.57
CA MET A 533 -7.79 -7.52 3.84
C MET A 533 -7.61 -8.84 3.07
N ASP A 534 -7.00 -9.87 3.68
CA ASP A 534 -7.40 -11.22 3.28
C ASP A 534 -8.76 -11.50 3.94
N MET A 535 -9.81 -11.20 3.18
CA MET A 535 -11.21 -11.52 3.50
C MET A 535 -11.41 -13.04 3.46
N GLY A 536 -10.75 -13.74 4.38
CA GLY A 536 -10.89 -15.17 4.65
C GLY A 536 -11.85 -15.39 5.81
N GLY A 537 -13.15 -15.16 5.61
CA GLY A 537 -14.12 -15.34 6.69
C GLY A 537 -15.59 -15.22 6.33
N MET A 538 -15.97 -15.39 5.06
CA MET A 538 -17.37 -15.65 4.70
C MET A 538 -17.44 -16.94 3.90
N LYS A 539 -17.49 -18.06 4.63
CA LYS A 539 -18.02 -19.33 4.13
C LYS A 539 -18.94 -19.91 5.21
N MET A 540 -20.23 -19.78 4.91
CA MET A 540 -21.43 -20.44 5.45
C MET A 540 -21.57 -20.60 6.96
#